data_AF-A0A6I9WZ58-F1
#
_entry.id   AF-A0A6I9WZ58-F1
#
_cell.length_a   1.000
_cell.length_b   1.000
_cell.length_c   1.000
_cell.angle_alpha   90.00
_cell.angle_beta   90.00
_cell.angle_gamma   90.00
#
_symmetry.space_group_name_H-M   'P 1'
#
loop_
_entity.id
_entity.type
_entity.pdbx_description
1 polymer ?
#
loop_
_entity_poly.entity_id
_entity_poly.type
_entity_poly.pdbx_seq_one_letter_code
_entity_poly.pdbx_strand_id
1 'polypeptide(L)'
;MRAHNVANCDLSCFCLVSHSVYALSSIPELKSLAQCGGDKIVLQGQAGIPGIPGVPGTNGLPGAKGEPGPQGPPGEKGSAGIPGKAGPKGDKGDKGDNGEPCRSGGCQQEGGRARNCKELHEQGETLTGWYTIYPITGKAMVVFCDMEIDGGGWLVFQRRQDGSVNFYHNWESYKKGFGRQGSEFWLGNDKIHLLTSSGTEQLRIDVEDFNGSTTFATYSSFRIANESENYKLILGSYLDGNMGDSFSGHNGLAFSTKDKDNDAHKSGSCAAMYKGGWWYGVCHTSNLNGLYHKGEHSSYADGINWAAGKGQNYSYKYADMKIRPQ
;
A
#
# COMPACT_ATOMS: atom_id res chain seq x y z
N MET A 1 -63.92 -32.66 -53.70
CA MET A 1 -64.36 -31.27 -53.50
C MET A 1 -64.10 -30.89 -52.05
N ARG A 2 -63.31 -29.82 -51.83
CA ARG A 2 -63.11 -29.06 -50.56
C ARG A 2 -62.59 -29.89 -49.34
N ALA A 3 -61.72 -29.40 -48.46
CA ALA A 3 -61.06 -28.11 -48.31
C ALA A 3 -59.98 -28.18 -47.20
N HIS A 4 -58.98 -27.30 -47.36
CA HIS A 4 -58.18 -26.57 -46.36
C HIS A 4 -57.16 -27.28 -45.42
N ASN A 5 -55.90 -26.87 -45.60
CA ASN A 5 -54.88 -26.39 -44.63
C ASN A 5 -55.29 -26.44 -43.15
N VAL A 6 -54.44 -26.80 -42.19
CA VAL A 6 -53.10 -26.28 -41.90
C VAL A 6 -52.29 -27.37 -41.17
N ALA A 7 -51.03 -27.59 -41.56
CA ALA A 7 -50.09 -28.41 -40.79
C ALA A 7 -48.93 -27.53 -40.30
N ASN A 8 -48.76 -27.47 -38.97
CA ASN A 8 -47.53 -27.04 -38.31
C ASN A 8 -46.94 -28.29 -37.64
N CYS A 9 -45.84 -28.76 -38.19
CA CYS A 9 -44.85 -29.70 -37.68
C CYS A 9 -43.52 -29.19 -38.28
N ASP A 10 -42.34 -29.31 -37.69
CA ASP A 10 -41.92 -30.34 -36.77
C ASP A 10 -40.62 -29.95 -36.04
N LEU A 11 -40.42 -30.70 -34.97
CA LEU A 11 -39.22 -30.84 -34.18
C LEU A 11 -38.22 -31.78 -34.91
N SER A 12 -36.95 -31.67 -34.52
CA SER A 12 -35.92 -32.72 -34.66
C SER A 12 -35.24 -32.87 -36.04
N CYS A 13 -33.91 -32.81 -36.05
CA CYS A 13 -33.12 -33.28 -37.19
C CYS A 13 -32.00 -34.21 -36.69
N PHE A 14 -32.14 -35.48 -37.06
CA PHE A 14 -31.12 -36.52 -36.99
C PHE A 14 -30.26 -36.47 -38.26
N CYS A 15 -28.99 -36.88 -38.11
CA CYS A 15 -27.97 -37.00 -39.14
C CYS A 15 -28.39 -37.83 -40.36
N LEU A 16 -28.01 -37.39 -41.57
CA LEU A 16 -27.64 -38.27 -42.69
C LEU A 16 -26.54 -37.61 -43.57
N VAL A 17 -25.66 -38.46 -44.06
CA VAL A 17 -24.43 -38.19 -44.83
C VAL A 17 -24.73 -38.23 -46.33
N SER A 18 -24.21 -37.31 -47.16
CA SER A 18 -23.78 -37.62 -48.56
C SER A 18 -23.13 -36.43 -49.30
N HIS A 19 -21.97 -36.73 -49.90
CA HIS A 19 -21.26 -36.18 -51.07
C HIS A 19 -21.89 -35.03 -51.90
N SER A 20 -21.13 -33.94 -52.05
CA SER A 20 -20.57 -33.48 -53.35
C SER A 20 -19.90 -32.11 -53.18
N VAL A 21 -18.62 -32.03 -53.54
CA VAL A 21 -17.84 -30.79 -53.60
C VAL A 21 -17.70 -30.40 -55.07
N TYR A 22 -18.32 -29.28 -55.44
CA TYR A 22 -17.96 -28.46 -56.61
C TYR A 22 -17.97 -27.01 -56.11
N ALA A 23 -16.80 -26.42 -55.92
CA ALA A 23 -16.03 -25.67 -56.92
C ALA A 23 -16.57 -24.24 -57.09
N LEU A 24 -15.92 -23.31 -56.37
CA LEU A 24 -15.79 -21.91 -56.77
C LEU A 24 -14.31 -21.69 -57.14
N SER A 25 -14.05 -21.46 -58.42
CA SER A 25 -12.76 -20.99 -58.93
C SER A 25 -12.98 -19.67 -59.65
N SER A 26 -12.42 -18.59 -59.09
CA SER A 26 -11.79 -17.47 -59.82
C SER A 26 -11.11 -16.57 -58.79
N ILE A 27 -9.86 -16.10 -58.84
CA ILE A 27 -8.74 -16.04 -59.81
C ILE A 27 -7.66 -15.15 -59.08
N PRO A 28 -6.33 -15.15 -59.34
CA PRO A 28 -5.38 -16.26 -59.43
C PRO A 28 -3.99 -15.93 -58.76
N GLU A 29 -3.10 -16.92 -58.82
CA GLU A 29 -1.62 -16.79 -58.90
C GLU A 29 -0.78 -16.46 -57.64
N LEU A 30 -0.39 -17.55 -56.97
CA LEU A 30 0.88 -17.64 -56.25
C LEU A 30 1.49 -19.03 -56.51
N LYS A 31 2.27 -19.17 -57.59
CA LYS A 31 3.18 -20.30 -57.83
C LYS A 31 4.33 -19.91 -58.76
N SER A 32 5.55 -20.05 -58.24
CA SER A 32 6.78 -20.43 -58.96
C SER A 32 7.94 -20.23 -57.98
N LEU A 33 8.97 -21.05 -57.84
CA LEU A 33 9.28 -22.47 -58.11
C LEU A 33 10.63 -22.67 -57.41
N ALA A 34 10.91 -23.90 -56.99
CA ALA A 34 12.20 -24.26 -56.42
C ALA A 34 13.35 -24.23 -57.45
N GLN A 35 14.57 -23.94 -56.94
CA GLN A 35 15.85 -24.65 -57.19
C GLN A 35 17.00 -23.92 -57.92
N CYS A 36 18.14 -23.91 -57.20
CA CYS A 36 19.58 -23.86 -57.58
C CYS A 36 20.12 -22.85 -58.60
N GLY A 37 21.17 -22.12 -58.17
CA GLY A 37 22.14 -21.47 -59.05
C GLY A 37 22.87 -20.33 -58.34
N GLY A 38 24.16 -20.51 -58.05
CA GLY A 38 24.96 -19.49 -57.39
C GLY A 38 25.21 -18.30 -58.29
N ASP A 39 25.22 -17.11 -57.69
CA ASP A 39 25.97 -15.97 -58.20
C ASP A 39 26.32 -15.00 -57.07
N LYS A 40 27.55 -14.50 -57.15
CA LYS A 40 28.21 -13.60 -56.21
C LYS A 40 27.38 -12.34 -55.95
N ILE A 41 26.98 -12.10 -54.71
CA ILE A 41 26.54 -10.79 -54.27
C ILE A 41 27.79 -9.96 -53.95
N VAL A 42 28.14 -9.05 -54.85
CA VAL A 42 29.10 -7.97 -54.58
C VAL A 42 28.34 -6.91 -53.77
N LEU A 43 28.58 -6.86 -52.45
CA LEU A 43 28.16 -5.73 -51.63
C LEU A 43 29.07 -4.54 -51.96
N GLN A 44 28.59 -3.64 -52.83
CA GLN A 44 29.21 -2.34 -53.01
C GLN A 44 28.95 -1.54 -51.72
N GLY A 45 30.01 -1.32 -50.94
CA GLY A 45 29.95 -0.57 -49.67
C GLY A 45 29.38 0.83 -49.91
N GLN A 46 28.34 1.18 -49.16
CA GLN A 46 27.86 2.56 -49.11
C GLN A 46 28.98 3.45 -48.53
N ALA A 47 29.23 4.59 -49.18
CA ALA A 47 30.16 5.58 -48.67
C ALA A 47 29.74 6.05 -47.27
N GLY A 48 30.69 6.11 -46.34
CA GLY A 48 30.43 6.59 -44.98
C GLY A 48 29.85 8.00 -44.97
N ILE A 49 28.84 8.21 -44.14
CA ILE A 49 28.26 9.52 -43.87
C ILE A 49 29.37 10.50 -43.43
N PRO A 50 29.44 11.73 -44.00
CA PRO A 50 30.41 12.73 -43.57
C PRO A 50 30.32 12.97 -42.06
N GLY A 51 31.49 13.14 -41.43
CA GLY A 51 31.56 13.46 -40.01
C GLY A 51 30.84 14.77 -39.69
N ILE A 52 30.10 14.77 -38.58
CA ILE A 52 29.36 15.94 -38.11
C ILE A 52 30.38 17.07 -37.83
N PRO A 53 30.18 18.30 -38.34
CA PRO A 53 31.06 19.42 -38.02
C PRO A 53 31.19 19.61 -36.51
N GLY A 54 32.41 19.91 -36.05
CA GLY A 54 32.65 20.20 -34.64
C GLY A 54 31.81 21.38 -34.16
N VAL A 55 31.18 21.23 -32.99
CA VAL A 55 30.41 22.31 -32.37
C VAL A 55 31.32 23.53 -32.15
N PRO A 56 30.89 24.74 -32.55
CA PRO A 56 31.62 25.97 -32.25
C PRO A 56 31.91 26.11 -30.76
N GLY A 57 33.10 26.60 -30.42
CA GLY A 57 33.48 26.85 -29.03
C GLY A 57 32.50 27.80 -28.36
N THR A 58 32.11 27.49 -27.12
CA THR A 58 31.20 28.35 -26.35
C THR A 58 31.88 29.68 -26.04
N ASN A 59 31.17 30.78 -26.28
CA ASN A 59 31.60 32.11 -25.83
C ASN A 59 31.87 32.10 -24.32
N GLY A 60 32.89 32.84 -23.88
CA GLY A 60 33.23 32.98 -22.46
C GLY A 60 32.04 33.50 -21.66
N LEU A 61 31.92 33.04 -20.41
CA LEU A 61 30.85 33.47 -19.50
C LEU A 61 30.89 35.00 -19.33
N PRO A 62 29.75 35.70 -19.45
CA PRO A 62 29.67 37.12 -19.14
C PRO A 62 30.19 37.41 -17.73
N GLY A 63 30.93 38.51 -17.58
CA GLY A 63 31.46 38.92 -16.27
C GLY A 63 30.35 39.07 -15.24
N ALA A 64 30.64 38.71 -13.99
CA ALA A 64 29.68 38.82 -12.90
C ALA A 64 29.13 40.24 -12.79
N LYS A 65 27.81 40.38 -12.83
CA LYS A 65 27.12 41.65 -12.60
C LYS A 65 27.44 42.12 -11.18
N GLY A 66 27.85 43.38 -11.03
CA GLY A 66 28.17 43.96 -9.73
C GLY A 66 27.02 43.83 -8.74
N GLU A 67 27.35 43.66 -7.47
CA GLU A 67 26.37 43.50 -6.39
C GLU A 67 25.42 44.72 -6.34
N PRO A 68 24.10 44.51 -6.18
CA PRO A 68 23.16 45.60 -5.95
C PRO A 68 23.58 46.42 -4.72
N GLY A 69 23.45 47.74 -4.81
CA GLY A 69 23.70 48.62 -3.68
C GLY A 69 22.81 48.25 -2.48
N PRO A 70 23.24 48.58 -1.25
CA PRO A 70 22.49 48.26 -0.04
C PRO A 70 21.09 48.87 -0.10
N GLN A 71 20.08 48.09 0.29
CA GLN A 71 18.70 48.55 0.37
C GLN A 71 18.60 49.69 1.39
N GLY A 72 17.89 50.76 1.03
CA GLY A 72 17.66 51.89 1.93
C GLY A 72 16.93 51.47 3.22
N PRO A 73 17.06 52.26 4.30
CA PRO A 73 16.41 51.94 5.58
C PRO A 73 14.89 51.82 5.40
N PRO A 74 14.23 50.87 6.10
CA PRO A 74 12.78 50.76 6.10
C PRO A 74 12.11 52.08 6.51
N GLY A 75 11.06 52.47 5.80
CA GLY A 75 10.29 53.67 6.13
C GLY A 75 9.66 53.58 7.53
N GLU A 76 9.51 54.73 8.18
CA GLU A 76 8.92 54.83 9.51
C GLU A 76 7.51 54.23 9.55
N LYS A 77 7.25 53.42 10.57
CA LYS A 77 5.95 52.75 10.75
C LYS A 77 4.87 53.81 11.01
N GLY A 78 3.83 53.83 10.18
CA GLY A 78 2.70 54.73 10.34
C GLY A 78 2.04 54.61 11.72
N SER A 79 1.58 55.74 12.26
CA SER A 79 0.90 55.83 13.56
C SER A 79 -0.28 54.85 13.66
N ALA A 80 -0.44 54.23 14.84
CA ALA A 80 -1.55 53.32 15.11
C ALA A 80 -2.91 54.02 14.89
N GLY A 81 -3.81 53.35 14.18
CA GLY A 81 -5.18 53.83 13.99
C GLY A 81 -5.93 53.94 15.32
N ILE A 82 -6.76 54.98 15.44
CA ILE A 82 -7.65 55.19 16.58
C ILE A 82 -8.53 53.94 16.82
N PRO A 83 -8.60 53.41 18.06
CA PRO A 83 -9.44 52.26 18.37
C PRO A 83 -10.91 52.49 18.00
N GLY A 84 -11.52 51.49 17.36
CA GLY A 84 -12.94 51.52 17.01
C GLY A 84 -13.83 51.61 18.26
N LYS A 85 -14.92 52.38 18.18
CA LYS A 85 -15.92 52.48 19.25
C LYS A 85 -16.46 51.08 19.58
N ALA A 86 -16.59 50.78 20.87
CA ALA A 86 -17.15 49.52 21.34
C ALA A 86 -18.56 49.30 20.76
N GLY A 87 -18.80 48.08 20.26
CA GLY A 87 -20.11 47.69 19.73
C GLY A 87 -21.18 47.66 20.83
N PRO A 88 -22.47 47.78 20.47
CA PRO A 88 -23.57 47.68 21.43
C PRO A 88 -23.52 46.32 22.13
N LYS A 89 -23.81 46.34 23.44
CA LYS A 89 -23.91 45.14 24.27
C LYS A 89 -25.07 44.28 23.75
N GLY A 90 -24.80 43.02 23.43
CA GLY A 90 -25.83 42.07 22.98
C GLY A 90 -26.89 41.82 24.04
N ASP A 91 -28.12 41.61 23.60
CA ASP A 91 -29.26 41.30 24.47
C ASP A 91 -29.04 39.99 25.22
N LYS A 92 -29.56 39.94 26.45
CA LYS A 92 -29.49 38.76 27.32
C LYS A 92 -30.38 37.66 26.75
N GLY A 93 -29.80 36.50 26.44
CA GLY A 93 -30.56 35.34 25.94
C GLY A 93 -31.61 34.86 26.94
N ASP A 94 -32.75 34.41 26.39
CA ASP A 94 -33.86 33.86 27.16
C ASP A 94 -33.45 32.58 27.92
N LYS A 95 -34.07 32.39 29.08
CA LYS A 95 -33.88 31.23 29.95
C LYS A 95 -34.51 30.00 29.28
N GLY A 96 -33.71 28.97 29.01
CA GLY A 96 -34.20 27.71 28.44
C GLY A 96 -35.19 27.00 29.38
N ASP A 97 -36.29 26.53 28.81
CA ASP A 97 -37.29 25.72 29.51
C ASP A 97 -36.71 24.35 29.88
N ASN A 98 -37.03 23.89 31.09
CA ASN A 98 -36.69 22.57 31.57
C ASN A 98 -37.46 21.51 30.77
N GLY A 99 -36.75 20.70 29.98
CA GLY A 99 -37.33 19.54 29.29
C GLY A 99 -37.74 18.44 30.26
N GLU A 100 -38.98 17.97 30.13
CA GLU A 100 -39.49 16.74 30.74
C GLU A 100 -38.72 15.50 30.22
N PRO A 101 -38.56 14.44 31.02
CA PRO A 101 -37.82 13.26 30.60
C PRO A 101 -38.62 12.40 29.62
N CYS A 102 -38.16 12.30 28.37
CA CYS A 102 -38.75 11.44 27.36
C CYS A 102 -38.61 9.96 27.72
N ARG A 103 -39.75 9.31 27.96
CA ARG A 103 -39.95 7.87 27.80
C ARG A 103 -40.18 7.57 26.32
N SER A 104 -39.56 6.49 25.84
CA SER A 104 -39.78 5.82 24.55
C SER A 104 -38.96 6.31 23.34
N GLY A 105 -38.03 5.44 22.94
CA GLY A 105 -37.70 5.16 21.54
C GLY A 105 -37.02 6.26 20.73
N GLY A 106 -35.68 6.33 20.80
CA GLY A 106 -34.87 7.07 19.83
C GLY A 106 -34.06 8.22 20.41
N CYS A 107 -33.31 7.99 21.49
CA CYS A 107 -32.13 8.82 21.73
C CYS A 107 -31.02 8.33 20.79
N GLN A 108 -30.50 9.21 19.93
CA GLN A 108 -29.09 9.10 19.57
C GLN A 108 -28.35 9.23 20.90
N GLN A 109 -28.00 8.09 21.49
CA GLN A 109 -27.08 8.08 22.62
C GLN A 109 -25.79 8.75 22.17
N GLU A 110 -25.04 9.33 23.10
CA GLU A 110 -23.59 9.24 23.01
C GLU A 110 -23.20 7.75 23.04
N GLY A 111 -23.49 7.05 21.94
CA GLY A 111 -23.18 5.66 21.71
C GLY A 111 -21.66 5.54 21.74
N GLY A 112 -21.18 4.68 22.63
CA GLY A 112 -19.78 4.59 23.05
C GLY A 112 -18.80 4.74 21.90
N ARG A 113 -17.96 5.77 21.99
CA ARG A 113 -16.81 5.96 21.10
C ARG A 113 -16.01 4.67 21.03
N ALA A 114 -16.03 4.01 19.87
CA ALA A 114 -15.37 2.73 19.68
C ALA A 114 -13.85 2.87 19.89
N ARG A 115 -13.27 1.94 20.64
CA ARG A 115 -11.85 1.93 21.01
C ARG A 115 -10.97 1.30 19.94
N ASN A 116 -11.55 0.46 19.09
CA ASN A 116 -10.86 -0.29 18.05
C ASN A 116 -11.84 -0.66 16.92
N CYS A 117 -11.33 -1.25 15.84
CA CYS A 117 -12.13 -1.66 14.68
C CYS A 117 -13.13 -2.79 15.00
N LYS A 118 -12.85 -3.64 16.00
CA LYS A 118 -13.78 -4.70 16.43
C LYS A 118 -15.05 -4.10 17.05
N GLU A 119 -14.92 -3.10 17.91
CA GLU A 119 -16.07 -2.39 18.48
C GLU A 119 -16.87 -1.64 17.41
N LEU A 120 -16.21 -1.02 16.42
CA LEU A 120 -16.91 -0.42 15.27
C LEU A 120 -17.72 -1.46 14.51
N HIS A 121 -17.11 -2.62 14.24
CA HIS A 121 -17.77 -3.72 13.55
C HIS A 121 -18.98 -4.26 14.34
N GLU A 122 -18.85 -4.43 15.65
CA GLU A 122 -19.95 -4.83 16.56
C GLU A 122 -21.06 -3.77 16.66
N GLN A 123 -20.73 -2.50 16.42
CA GLN A 123 -21.69 -1.39 16.32
C GLN A 123 -22.42 -1.34 14.96
N GLY A 124 -22.06 -2.21 14.01
CA GLY A 124 -22.72 -2.34 12.71
C GLY A 124 -21.96 -1.70 11.55
N GLU A 125 -20.72 -1.24 11.76
CA GLU A 125 -19.87 -0.78 10.67
C GLU A 125 -19.33 -1.97 9.86
N THR A 126 -19.75 -2.07 8.60
CA THR A 126 -19.43 -3.22 7.74
C THR A 126 -18.54 -2.88 6.55
N LEU A 127 -18.27 -1.59 6.29
CA LEU A 127 -17.47 -1.16 5.16
C LEU A 127 -15.99 -1.06 5.54
N THR A 128 -15.12 -1.67 4.75
CA THR A 128 -13.68 -1.49 4.90
C THR A 128 -13.27 -0.05 4.56
N GLY A 129 -12.53 0.62 5.45
CA GLY A 129 -12.21 2.03 5.25
C GLY A 129 -11.50 2.71 6.41
N TRP A 130 -11.37 4.03 6.31
CA TRP A 130 -10.77 4.88 7.36
C TRP A 130 -11.82 5.30 8.38
N TYR A 131 -11.54 5.03 9.66
CA TYR A 131 -12.40 5.35 10.78
C TYR A 131 -11.65 6.12 11.86
N THR A 132 -12.40 6.83 12.71
CA THR A 132 -11.85 7.42 13.94
C THR A 132 -12.20 6.54 15.13
N ILE A 133 -11.18 6.09 15.85
CA ILE A 133 -11.30 5.33 17.09
C ILE A 133 -10.77 6.14 18.28
N TYR A 134 -11.10 5.70 19.49
CA TYR A 134 -10.69 6.34 20.74
C TYR A 134 -10.06 5.29 21.68
N PRO A 135 -8.81 4.85 21.44
CA PRO A 135 -8.20 3.75 22.19
C PRO A 135 -8.07 4.03 23.70
N ILE A 136 -7.91 5.30 24.05
CA ILE A 136 -7.90 5.79 25.42
C ILE A 136 -8.71 7.10 25.51
N THR A 137 -9.20 7.41 26.70
CA THR A 137 -10.01 8.62 26.95
C THR A 137 -9.28 9.87 26.46
N GLY A 138 -9.95 10.63 25.60
CA GLY A 138 -9.44 11.90 25.06
C GLY A 138 -8.44 11.79 23.91
N LYS A 139 -8.08 10.58 23.45
CA LYS A 139 -7.16 10.40 22.32
C LYS A 139 -7.86 9.78 21.12
N ALA A 140 -8.24 10.63 20.16
CA ALA A 140 -8.74 10.20 18.87
C ALA A 140 -7.60 9.71 17.97
N MET A 141 -7.83 8.66 17.20
CA MET A 141 -6.90 8.13 16.22
C MET A 141 -7.63 7.74 14.94
N VAL A 142 -7.14 8.20 13.79
CA VAL A 142 -7.65 7.77 12.48
C VAL A 142 -6.90 6.51 12.04
N VAL A 143 -7.62 5.44 11.77
CA VAL A 143 -7.09 4.10 11.46
C VAL A 143 -7.83 3.49 10.29
N PHE A 144 -7.20 2.53 9.60
CA PHE A 144 -7.85 1.76 8.55
C PHE A 144 -8.42 0.47 9.14
N CYS A 145 -9.73 0.26 9.01
CA CYS A 145 -10.41 -0.93 9.45
C CYS A 145 -10.77 -1.81 8.26
N ASP A 146 -10.35 -3.07 8.31
CA ASP A 146 -10.81 -4.15 7.44
C ASP A 146 -11.98 -4.85 8.12
N MET A 147 -13.16 -4.69 7.53
CA MET A 147 -14.43 -5.16 8.05
C MET A 147 -14.91 -6.45 7.38
N GLU A 148 -14.13 -7.01 6.45
CA GLU A 148 -14.58 -8.12 5.59
C GLU A 148 -13.81 -9.40 5.87
N ILE A 149 -12.49 -9.32 6.00
CA ILE A 149 -11.65 -10.53 6.08
C ILE A 149 -11.81 -11.20 7.44
N ASP A 150 -12.04 -12.52 7.42
CA ASP A 150 -12.04 -13.38 8.62
C ASP A 150 -12.96 -12.87 9.75
N GLY A 151 -14.17 -12.42 9.38
CA GLY A 151 -15.17 -11.89 10.31
C GLY A 151 -15.02 -10.41 10.66
N GLY A 152 -14.10 -9.70 10.01
CA GLY A 152 -13.99 -8.23 10.10
C GLY A 152 -13.46 -7.71 11.43
N GLY A 153 -13.46 -6.38 11.58
CA GLY A 153 -13.02 -5.69 12.79
C GLY A 153 -11.49 -5.63 12.96
N TRP A 154 -10.72 -5.78 11.89
CA TRP A 154 -9.26 -5.73 11.92
C TRP A 154 -8.75 -4.31 11.72
N LEU A 155 -7.79 -3.88 12.54
CA LEU A 155 -7.07 -2.62 12.39
C LEU A 155 -5.79 -2.86 11.59
N VAL A 156 -5.73 -2.30 10.39
CA VAL A 156 -4.54 -2.39 9.51
C VAL A 156 -3.54 -1.31 9.90
N PHE A 157 -2.33 -1.71 10.29
CA PHE A 157 -1.27 -0.78 10.72
C PHE A 157 -0.12 -0.67 9.72
N GLN A 158 -0.04 -1.59 8.75
CA GLN A 158 0.89 -1.54 7.63
C GLN A 158 0.15 -1.96 6.36
N ARG A 159 0.41 -1.25 5.26
CA ARG A 159 -0.09 -1.59 3.92
C ARG A 159 0.95 -1.33 2.84
N ARG A 160 1.17 -2.31 1.96
CA ARG A 160 1.90 -2.26 0.69
C ARG A 160 0.97 -2.69 -0.44
N GLN A 161 1.03 -2.03 -1.59
CA GLN A 161 0.12 -2.34 -2.71
C GLN A 161 0.64 -1.94 -4.10
N ASP A 162 1.49 -0.92 -4.20
CA ASP A 162 1.83 -0.31 -5.50
C ASP A 162 3.25 0.27 -5.58
N GLY A 163 3.97 0.38 -4.46
CA GLY A 163 5.30 0.99 -4.38
C GLY A 163 5.29 2.51 -4.50
N SER A 164 4.13 3.17 -4.32
CA SER A 164 4.01 4.62 -4.37
C SER A 164 4.66 5.33 -3.19
N VAL A 165 4.94 4.62 -2.10
CA VAL A 165 5.59 5.16 -0.90
C VAL A 165 6.90 4.43 -0.67
N ASN A 166 7.96 5.20 -0.42
CA ASN A 166 9.23 4.64 0.01
C ASN A 166 9.08 4.13 1.46
N PHE A 167 9.54 2.92 1.76
CA PHE A 167 9.58 2.38 3.13
C PHE A 167 10.98 2.38 3.73
N TYR A 168 12.04 2.72 2.97
CA TYR A 168 13.41 2.84 3.48
C TYR A 168 13.62 4.17 4.24
N HIS A 169 12.93 4.28 5.37
CA HIS A 169 12.83 5.45 6.23
C HIS A 169 13.71 5.36 7.48
N ASN A 170 13.84 6.49 8.16
CA ASN A 170 14.60 6.62 9.41
C ASN A 170 13.74 6.30 10.65
N TRP A 171 14.38 6.19 11.81
CA TRP A 171 13.75 5.92 13.10
C TRP A 171 12.56 6.83 13.38
N GLU A 172 12.75 8.13 13.22
CA GLU A 172 11.74 9.15 13.51
C GLU A 172 10.48 9.00 12.64
N SER A 173 10.66 8.63 11.37
CA SER A 173 9.55 8.34 10.46
C SER A 173 8.77 7.11 10.91
N TYR A 174 9.46 6.01 11.25
CA TYR A 174 8.82 4.78 11.74
C TYR A 174 8.12 4.99 13.08
N LYS A 175 8.66 5.83 13.94
CA LYS A 175 8.07 6.25 15.21
C LYS A 175 6.72 6.95 15.02
N LYS A 176 6.68 8.00 14.19
CA LYS A 176 5.49 8.84 13.96
C LYS A 176 4.47 8.21 13.01
N GLY A 177 4.95 7.38 12.09
CA GLY A 177 4.19 6.87 10.96
C GLY A 177 4.35 7.73 9.71
N PHE A 178 4.14 7.13 8.55
CA PHE A 178 4.30 7.75 7.24
C PHE A 178 3.40 7.07 6.20
N GLY A 179 3.32 7.69 5.02
CA GLY A 179 2.54 7.19 3.89
C GLY A 179 1.27 7.97 3.62
N ARG A 180 0.33 7.35 2.89
CA ARG A 180 -0.88 8.00 2.39
C ARG A 180 -2.09 7.12 2.66
N GLN A 181 -3.19 7.75 3.08
CA GLN A 181 -4.42 7.03 3.39
C GLN A 181 -5.01 6.27 2.19
N GLY A 182 -4.84 6.82 0.98
CA GLY A 182 -5.32 6.21 -0.26
C GLY A 182 -4.36 5.20 -0.90
N SER A 183 -3.19 4.93 -0.29
CA SER A 183 -2.28 3.91 -0.82
C SER A 183 -1.55 3.14 0.28
N GLU A 184 -0.25 3.36 0.43
CA GLU A 184 0.63 2.61 1.31
C GLU A 184 0.95 3.43 2.56
N PHE A 185 1.04 2.76 3.70
CA PHE A 185 1.36 3.45 4.95
C PHE A 185 1.97 2.52 6.00
N TRP A 186 2.64 3.17 6.96
CA TRP A 186 3.01 2.62 8.25
C TRP A 186 2.38 3.50 9.33
N LEU A 187 1.56 2.95 10.20
CA LEU A 187 0.74 3.71 11.16
C LEU A 187 1.60 4.52 12.15
N GLY A 188 2.77 3.99 12.50
CA GLY A 188 3.72 4.59 13.45
C GLY A 188 3.87 3.76 14.72
N ASN A 189 5.11 3.51 15.15
CA ASN A 189 5.42 2.64 16.28
C ASN A 189 4.82 3.16 17.60
N ASP A 190 4.73 4.48 17.80
CA ASP A 190 4.08 5.03 19.00
C ASP A 190 2.59 4.70 19.06
N LYS A 191 1.92 4.68 17.90
CA LYS A 191 0.50 4.32 17.80
C LYS A 191 0.30 2.82 17.94
N ILE A 192 1.15 2.02 17.28
CA ILE A 192 1.08 0.55 17.36
C ILE A 192 1.36 0.08 18.79
N HIS A 193 2.33 0.67 19.49
CA HIS A 193 2.59 0.40 20.90
C HIS A 193 1.35 0.71 21.75
N LEU A 194 0.76 1.90 21.58
CA LEU A 194 -0.46 2.28 22.32
C LEU A 194 -1.58 1.26 22.10
N LEU A 195 -1.86 0.90 20.84
CA LEU A 195 -2.94 -0.01 20.46
C LEU A 195 -2.72 -1.44 20.97
N THR A 196 -1.48 -1.87 21.14
CA THR A 196 -1.13 -3.23 21.56
C THR A 196 -0.68 -3.33 23.02
N SER A 197 -0.71 -2.21 23.76
CA SER A 197 -0.29 -2.15 25.16
C SER A 197 -1.36 -2.67 26.13
N SER A 198 -2.63 -2.68 25.71
CA SER A 198 -3.76 -3.11 26.53
C SER A 198 -4.51 -4.25 25.86
N GLY A 199 -4.73 -5.34 26.59
CA GLY A 199 -5.41 -6.52 26.07
C GLY A 199 -4.51 -7.43 25.22
N THR A 200 -5.12 -8.46 24.64
CA THR A 200 -4.45 -9.43 23.77
C THR A 200 -4.93 -9.21 22.34
N GLU A 201 -4.07 -8.62 21.52
CA GLU A 201 -4.31 -8.39 20.10
C GLU A 201 -3.78 -9.57 19.29
N GLN A 202 -4.62 -10.29 18.56
CA GLN A 202 -4.16 -11.25 17.54
C GLN A 202 -3.59 -10.50 16.34
N LEU A 203 -2.59 -11.08 15.69
CA LEU A 203 -2.00 -10.54 14.45
C LEU A 203 -2.38 -11.43 13.28
N ARG A 204 -2.77 -10.77 12.19
CA ARG A 204 -2.92 -11.37 10.88
C ARG A 204 -2.06 -10.62 9.87
N ILE A 205 -1.40 -11.36 9.01
CA ILE A 205 -0.64 -10.84 7.88
C ILE A 205 -1.24 -11.45 6.63
N ASP A 206 -1.69 -10.61 5.70
CA ASP A 206 -2.22 -11.02 4.40
C ASP A 206 -1.27 -10.51 3.31
N VAL A 207 -0.92 -11.36 2.35
CA VAL A 207 -0.08 -11.00 1.19
C VAL A 207 -0.69 -11.49 -0.11
N GLU A 208 -0.45 -10.74 -1.19
CA GLU A 208 -0.84 -11.12 -2.56
C GLU A 208 0.38 -11.08 -3.48
N ASP A 209 0.52 -12.09 -4.32
CA ASP A 209 1.55 -12.13 -5.36
C ASP A 209 1.09 -11.45 -6.67
N PHE A 210 1.99 -11.34 -7.65
CA PHE A 210 1.65 -10.74 -8.96
C PHE A 210 0.77 -11.62 -9.86
N ASN A 211 0.53 -12.87 -9.46
CA ASN A 211 -0.39 -13.79 -10.13
C ASN A 211 -1.80 -13.76 -9.50
N GLY A 212 -2.02 -12.95 -8.46
CA GLY A 212 -3.29 -12.82 -7.73
C GLY A 212 -3.52 -13.91 -6.68
N SER A 213 -2.51 -14.69 -6.32
CA SER A 213 -2.60 -15.64 -5.21
C SER A 213 -2.49 -14.91 -3.89
N THR A 214 -3.52 -15.04 -3.04
CA THR A 214 -3.56 -14.49 -1.70
C THR A 214 -3.22 -15.56 -0.66
N THR A 215 -2.33 -15.22 0.25
CA THR A 215 -1.92 -16.09 1.35
C THR A 215 -1.83 -15.31 2.66
N PHE A 216 -1.90 -16.00 3.79
CA PHE A 216 -1.92 -15.35 5.09
C PHE A 216 -1.20 -16.16 6.17
N ALA A 217 -0.87 -15.49 7.28
CA ALA A 217 -0.38 -16.07 8.52
C ALA A 217 -1.01 -15.37 9.72
N THR A 218 -1.36 -16.14 10.75
CA THR A 218 -1.94 -15.63 12.01
C THR A 218 -1.12 -16.02 13.22
N TYR A 219 -1.11 -15.13 14.22
CA TYR A 219 -0.41 -15.31 15.48
C TYR A 219 -1.35 -14.97 16.64
N SER A 220 -1.23 -15.73 17.73
CA SER A 220 -2.15 -15.64 18.87
C SER A 220 -2.11 -14.30 19.58
N SER A 221 -0.94 -13.66 19.63
CA SER A 221 -0.81 -12.33 20.18
C SER A 221 0.29 -11.53 19.49
N PHE A 222 0.15 -10.21 19.49
CA PHE A 222 1.14 -9.28 19.00
C PHE A 222 1.13 -8.02 19.85
N ARG A 223 2.31 -7.66 20.33
CA ARG A 223 2.56 -6.36 20.93
C ARG A 223 3.97 -5.89 20.64
N ILE A 224 4.15 -4.58 20.69
CA ILE A 224 5.47 -3.97 20.63
C ILE A 224 5.71 -3.18 21.91
N ALA A 225 6.95 -3.21 22.41
CA ALA A 225 7.34 -2.43 23.57
C ALA A 225 7.35 -0.92 23.25
N ASN A 226 7.63 -0.10 24.26
CA ASN A 226 7.76 1.34 24.05
C ASN A 226 9.11 1.70 23.38
N GLU A 227 9.33 2.99 23.12
CA GLU A 227 10.57 3.46 22.51
C GLU A 227 11.83 3.21 23.36
N SER A 228 11.71 3.26 24.70
CA SER A 228 12.86 3.02 25.59
C SER A 228 13.38 1.58 25.52
N GLU A 229 12.52 0.66 25.08
CA GLU A 229 12.86 -0.73 24.76
C GLU A 229 12.98 -0.96 23.24
N ASN A 230 13.20 0.11 22.47
CA ASN A 230 13.37 0.08 21.01
C ASN A 230 12.24 -0.62 20.26
N TYR A 231 10.99 -0.47 20.73
CA TYR A 231 9.81 -1.09 20.14
C TYR A 231 9.94 -2.62 19.96
N LYS A 232 10.64 -3.29 20.89
CA LYS A 232 10.86 -4.73 20.88
C LYS A 232 9.58 -5.52 20.60
N LEU A 233 9.64 -6.46 19.67
CA LEU A 233 8.53 -7.34 19.32
C LEU A 233 8.29 -8.36 20.44
N ILE A 234 7.04 -8.49 20.90
CA ILE A 234 6.59 -9.62 21.70
C ILE A 234 5.44 -10.28 20.95
N LEU A 235 5.71 -11.47 20.41
CA LEU A 235 4.81 -12.24 19.58
C LEU A 235 4.37 -13.52 20.30
N GLY A 236 3.10 -13.87 20.15
CA GLY A 236 2.53 -15.14 20.56
C GLY A 236 2.90 -16.28 19.60
N SER A 237 2.33 -17.46 19.84
CA SER A 237 2.48 -18.62 18.96
C SER A 237 1.89 -18.37 17.58
N TYR A 238 2.54 -18.89 16.54
CA TYR A 238 1.93 -19.10 15.23
C TYR A 238 0.68 -19.98 15.39
N LEU A 239 -0.42 -19.60 14.75
CA LEU A 239 -1.70 -20.30 14.84
C LEU A 239 -2.01 -21.07 13.56
N ASP A 240 -2.07 -20.36 12.43
CA ASP A 240 -2.44 -20.91 11.14
C ASP A 240 -1.92 -20.03 10.01
N GLY A 241 -1.94 -20.53 8.77
CA GLY A 241 -1.55 -19.78 7.59
C GLY A 241 -1.06 -20.68 6.47
N ASN A 242 -1.42 -20.33 5.25
CA ASN A 242 -1.01 -21.03 4.04
C ASN A 242 0.30 -20.49 3.41
N MET A 243 0.93 -19.47 4.01
CA MET A 243 2.28 -19.00 3.62
C MET A 243 3.41 -19.45 4.55
N GLY A 244 3.11 -20.27 5.56
CA GLY A 244 4.08 -20.71 6.57
C GLY A 244 4.58 -19.58 7.47
N ASP A 245 5.40 -19.94 8.45
CA ASP A 245 5.90 -19.00 9.46
C ASP A 245 7.24 -18.38 9.08
N SER A 246 7.29 -17.06 8.95
CA SER A 246 8.53 -16.29 8.81
C SER A 246 8.58 -15.07 9.73
N PHE A 247 7.81 -15.09 10.82
CA PHE A 247 7.77 -13.99 11.78
C PHE A 247 8.09 -14.42 13.21
N SER A 248 7.86 -15.67 13.61
CA SER A 248 8.20 -16.13 14.97
C SER A 248 9.68 -15.99 15.30
N GLY A 249 10.58 -16.15 14.32
CA GLY A 249 12.02 -15.94 14.50
C GLY A 249 12.42 -14.51 14.84
N HIS A 250 11.50 -13.55 14.68
CA HIS A 250 11.70 -12.14 15.01
C HIS A 250 11.27 -11.79 16.45
N ASN A 251 10.66 -12.74 17.17
CA ASN A 251 10.18 -12.51 18.52
C ASN A 251 11.31 -12.12 19.49
N GLY A 252 11.06 -11.12 20.33
CA GLY A 252 12.03 -10.61 21.30
C GLY A 252 13.09 -9.67 20.75
N LEU A 253 13.11 -9.42 19.43
CA LEU A 253 14.09 -8.54 18.80
C LEU A 253 13.64 -7.08 18.85
N ALA A 254 14.62 -6.18 18.93
CA ALA A 254 14.39 -4.73 18.85
C ALA A 254 14.15 -4.29 17.41
N PHE A 255 13.38 -3.22 17.23
CA PHE A 255 13.17 -2.63 15.91
C PHE A 255 14.44 -1.90 15.47
N SER A 256 14.78 -1.99 14.18
CA SER A 256 15.96 -1.37 13.58
C SER A 256 15.58 -0.64 12.30
N THR A 257 16.27 0.46 12.04
CA THR A 257 16.10 1.32 10.86
C THR A 257 17.47 1.74 10.33
N LYS A 258 17.52 2.38 9.16
CA LYS A 258 18.79 2.73 8.50
C LYS A 258 19.73 3.61 9.32
N ASP A 259 19.21 4.36 10.28
CA ASP A 259 19.94 5.31 11.13
C ASP A 259 19.94 4.90 12.62
N LYS A 260 19.26 3.80 12.99
CA LYS A 260 19.29 3.25 14.34
C LYS A 260 19.35 1.73 14.28
N ASP A 261 20.55 1.21 14.54
CA ASP A 261 20.87 -0.21 14.53
C ASP A 261 20.72 -0.82 15.93
N ASN A 262 19.71 -1.66 16.10
CA ASN A 262 19.46 -2.45 17.30
C ASN A 262 19.42 -3.96 16.98
N ASP A 263 19.95 -4.38 15.83
CA ASP A 263 19.90 -5.77 15.40
C ASP A 263 21.05 -6.61 16.02
N ALA A 264 21.03 -7.93 15.79
CA ALA A 264 22.02 -8.84 16.36
C ALA A 264 23.25 -9.03 15.45
N HIS A 265 23.30 -8.36 14.29
CA HIS A 265 24.37 -8.54 13.32
C HIS A 265 25.59 -7.68 13.65
N LYS A 266 26.61 -8.33 14.21
CA LYS A 266 27.81 -7.63 14.73
C LYS A 266 28.67 -6.89 13.69
N SER A 267 28.54 -7.19 12.40
CA SER A 267 29.44 -6.69 11.36
C SER A 267 28.78 -5.75 10.34
N GLY A 268 27.54 -5.32 10.59
CA GLY A 268 26.84 -4.37 9.73
C GLY A 268 25.36 -4.31 10.07
N SER A 269 24.69 -3.26 9.58
CA SER A 269 23.27 -3.05 9.83
C SER A 269 22.39 -3.84 8.85
N CYS A 270 21.52 -4.70 9.37
CA CYS A 270 20.53 -5.43 8.59
C CYS A 270 19.58 -4.47 7.86
N ALA A 271 19.16 -3.40 8.54
CA ALA A 271 18.29 -2.38 7.93
C ALA A 271 18.97 -1.69 6.73
N ALA A 272 20.26 -1.38 6.85
CA ALA A 272 21.02 -0.78 5.75
C ALA A 272 21.25 -1.77 4.58
N MET A 273 21.41 -3.06 4.87
CA MET A 273 21.64 -4.10 3.88
C MET A 273 20.36 -4.45 3.10
N TYR A 274 19.25 -4.69 3.83
CA TYR A 274 17.98 -5.19 3.29
C TYR A 274 16.90 -4.11 3.11
N LYS A 275 17.29 -2.83 3.23
CA LYS A 275 16.55 -1.66 2.75
C LYS A 275 15.13 -1.51 3.34
N GLY A 276 14.97 -1.79 4.63
CA GLY A 276 13.70 -1.67 5.35
C GLY A 276 13.87 -1.27 6.81
N GLY A 277 12.74 -1.11 7.50
CA GLY A 277 12.67 -1.04 8.95
C GLY A 277 11.92 -2.24 9.51
N TRP A 278 12.57 -3.01 10.38
CA TRP A 278 12.05 -4.28 10.89
C TRP A 278 12.68 -4.69 12.22
N TRP A 279 12.13 -5.73 12.84
CA TRP A 279 12.73 -6.40 14.00
C TRP A 279 13.83 -7.37 13.57
N TYR A 280 14.95 -6.85 13.07
CA TYR A 280 16.02 -7.67 12.48
C TYR A 280 16.80 -8.48 13.52
N GLY A 281 17.13 -9.72 13.17
CA GLY A 281 18.03 -10.63 13.89
C GLY A 281 19.38 -10.70 13.20
N VAL A 282 19.66 -11.82 12.50
CA VAL A 282 20.84 -11.97 11.61
C VAL A 282 20.45 -12.64 10.28
N CYS A 283 19.76 -11.97 9.36
CA CYS A 283 19.09 -10.69 9.52
C CYS A 283 17.57 -10.85 9.55
N HIS A 284 16.97 -11.62 8.65
CA HIS A 284 15.53 -11.83 8.68
C HIS A 284 15.06 -13.08 7.93
N THR A 285 13.87 -13.54 8.30
CA THR A 285 13.05 -14.47 7.51
C THR A 285 11.86 -13.78 6.86
N SER A 286 11.48 -12.58 7.31
CA SER A 286 10.48 -11.71 6.66
C SER A 286 10.97 -10.26 6.54
N ASN A 287 10.58 -9.54 5.48
CA ASN A 287 10.95 -8.14 5.25
C ASN A 287 9.83 -7.36 4.56
N LEU A 288 8.63 -7.31 5.15
CA LEU A 288 7.45 -6.71 4.51
C LEU A 288 7.57 -5.19 4.27
N ASN A 289 8.56 -4.56 4.90
CA ASN A 289 8.89 -3.14 4.76
C ASN A 289 10.07 -2.90 3.79
N GLY A 290 10.52 -3.92 3.06
CA GLY A 290 11.57 -3.79 2.05
C GLY A 290 11.15 -3.05 0.79
N LEU A 291 12.05 -3.07 -0.20
CA LEU A 291 11.87 -2.45 -1.51
C LEU A 291 10.75 -3.12 -2.31
N TYR A 292 10.06 -2.34 -3.12
CA TYR A 292 8.95 -2.82 -3.96
C TYR A 292 9.48 -3.30 -5.33
N HIS A 293 9.98 -4.53 -5.41
CA HIS A 293 10.62 -5.07 -6.64
C HIS A 293 9.67 -5.63 -7.70
N LYS A 294 8.37 -5.70 -7.41
CA LYS A 294 7.33 -6.18 -8.34
C LYS A 294 7.50 -7.64 -8.80
N GLY A 295 7.65 -8.56 -7.85
CA GLY A 295 7.79 -9.99 -8.13
C GLY A 295 9.23 -10.48 -7.99
N GLU A 296 9.69 -11.32 -8.91
CA GLU A 296 11.04 -11.90 -8.88
C GLU A 296 12.11 -10.82 -8.99
N HIS A 297 13.16 -10.95 -8.18
CA HIS A 297 14.28 -10.00 -8.17
C HIS A 297 15.62 -10.69 -7.92
N SER A 298 16.68 -10.13 -8.52
CA SER A 298 18.04 -10.69 -8.48
C SER A 298 18.86 -10.24 -7.26
N SER A 299 18.48 -9.14 -6.63
CA SER A 299 19.04 -8.72 -5.36
C SER A 299 18.65 -9.71 -4.26
N TYR A 300 19.49 -9.84 -3.24
CA TYR A 300 19.25 -10.82 -2.18
C TYR A 300 18.46 -10.20 -1.04
N ALA A 301 17.21 -10.66 -0.87
CA ALA A 301 16.38 -10.47 0.32
C ALA A 301 16.00 -9.02 0.70
N ASP A 302 16.20 -8.03 -0.19
CA ASP A 302 15.88 -6.61 0.07
C ASP A 302 14.46 -6.18 -0.34
N GLY A 303 13.69 -7.06 -1.00
CA GLY A 303 12.27 -6.87 -1.32
C GLY A 303 11.24 -7.07 -0.18
N ILE A 304 9.95 -6.99 -0.53
CA ILE A 304 8.82 -7.40 0.35
C ILE A 304 8.78 -8.93 0.39
N ASN A 305 9.64 -9.54 1.21
CA ASN A 305 9.86 -10.98 1.17
C ASN A 305 9.24 -11.70 2.37
N TRP A 306 8.85 -12.96 2.16
CA TRP A 306 8.41 -13.90 3.19
C TRP A 306 9.01 -15.27 2.88
N ALA A 307 10.02 -15.68 3.66
CA ALA A 307 10.88 -16.82 3.31
C ALA A 307 10.14 -18.15 3.17
N ALA A 308 9.22 -18.46 4.10
CA ALA A 308 8.43 -19.69 4.09
C ALA A 308 7.40 -19.75 2.95
N GLY A 309 7.07 -18.60 2.36
CA GLY A 309 6.17 -18.48 1.22
C GLY A 309 6.93 -18.58 -0.08
N LYS A 310 7.34 -17.44 -0.63
CA LYS A 310 8.05 -17.35 -1.92
C LYS A 310 9.56 -17.18 -1.81
N GLY A 311 10.14 -17.37 -0.63
CA GLY A 311 11.57 -17.26 -0.42
C GLY A 311 12.06 -15.80 -0.35
N GLN A 312 13.34 -15.61 -0.63
CA GLN A 312 14.06 -14.34 -0.47
C GLN A 312 14.28 -13.56 -1.78
N ASN A 313 13.85 -14.12 -2.91
CA ASN A 313 14.05 -13.55 -4.26
C ASN A 313 12.71 -13.20 -4.93
N TYR A 314 11.64 -13.06 -4.14
CA TYR A 314 10.33 -12.65 -4.63
C TYR A 314 9.71 -11.61 -3.70
N SER A 315 9.40 -10.44 -4.26
CA SER A 315 8.71 -9.35 -3.59
C SER A 315 7.21 -9.40 -3.88
N TYR A 316 6.40 -9.52 -2.83
CA TYR A 316 4.94 -9.51 -2.95
C TYR A 316 4.40 -8.19 -3.52
N LYS A 317 3.22 -8.26 -4.15
CA LYS A 317 2.47 -7.12 -4.70
C LYS A 317 1.71 -6.40 -3.60
N TYR A 318 1.01 -7.16 -2.77
CA TYR A 318 0.22 -6.63 -1.67
C TYR A 318 0.72 -7.21 -0.35
N ALA A 319 0.74 -6.40 0.69
CA ALA A 319 0.97 -6.87 2.06
C ALA A 319 0.21 -5.98 3.04
N ASP A 320 -0.61 -6.57 3.88
CA ASP A 320 -1.24 -5.92 5.03
C ASP A 320 -0.80 -6.61 6.31
N MET A 321 -0.47 -5.81 7.34
CA MET A 321 -0.38 -6.30 8.71
C MET A 321 -1.49 -5.66 9.55
N LYS A 322 -2.26 -6.51 10.24
CA LYS A 322 -3.47 -6.07 10.95
C LYS A 322 -3.65 -6.77 12.29
N ILE A 323 -4.21 -6.04 13.25
CA ILE A 323 -4.49 -6.52 14.61
C ILE A 323 -5.97 -6.50 14.92
N ARG A 324 -6.42 -7.40 15.79
CA ARG A 324 -7.79 -7.42 16.30
C ARG A 324 -7.77 -7.92 17.75
N PRO A 325 -8.58 -7.38 18.66
CA PRO A 325 -8.71 -7.96 19.98
C PRO A 325 -9.28 -9.38 19.87
N GLN A 326 -8.76 -10.32 20.67
CA GLN A 326 -9.39 -11.65 20.80
C GLN A 326 -10.85 -11.51 21.28
#